data_AF-A0A7S2LFD0-F1
#
_entry.id   AF-A0A7S2LFD0-F1
#
_cell.length_a   1.000
_cell.length_b   1.000
_cell.length_c   1.000
_cell.angle_alpha   90.00
_cell.angle_beta   90.00
_cell.angle_gamma   90.00
#
_symmetry.space_group_name_H-M   'P 1'
#
loop_
_entity.id
_entity.type
_entity.pdbx_description
1 polymer ?
#
loop_
_entity_poly.entity_id
_entity_poly.type
_entity_poly.pdbx_seq_one_letter_code
_entity_poly.pdbx_strand_id
1 'polypeptide(L)'
;NLAGGMDFWDRNKLKKMNTEGTVTASRVVVGYDWSPDSRQFLVSTTAPRMNVENGLAVYKYNGDGPVKTMDIGTLYQANWIPSNVSEYPDRPATPVKKKKKQAQNAEVKQETAAPKTVGRYVPPSARGRSGGMSLADRMRAEKEAKSASSGAPRKVNKNEGARMMGAASGKNVPVGMSADASAYEKEKKAKKAAEKKERARLKKLEEEKAAKEAAEAEALAQKEAQKALELANKNDPVKRAKKINKILKQIDELKKKPADSLNDDQKQKLGTEDALREELANLSL
;
A
#
# COMPACT_ATOMS: atom_id res chain seq x y z
N ASN A 1 -11.01 -15.05 -14.47
CA ASN A 1 -10.96 -13.58 -14.44
C ASN A 1 -11.06 -13.10 -13.02
N LEU A 2 -9.96 -12.61 -12.45
CA LEU A 2 -9.94 -12.11 -11.08
C LEU A 2 -10.24 -10.61 -11.11
N ALA A 3 -11.10 -10.15 -10.22
CA ALA A 3 -11.31 -8.73 -10.02
C ALA A 3 -10.04 -8.09 -9.45
N GLY A 4 -9.69 -6.90 -9.93
CA GLY A 4 -8.51 -6.17 -9.50
C GLY A 4 -8.65 -5.63 -8.07
N GLY A 5 -7.56 -5.64 -7.31
CA GLY A 5 -7.48 -4.92 -6.04
C GLY A 5 -7.24 -3.43 -6.27
N MET A 6 -7.88 -2.59 -5.47
CA MET A 6 -7.81 -1.12 -5.53
C MET A 6 -7.49 -0.56 -4.15
N ASP A 7 -6.52 0.35 -4.10
CA ASP A 7 -6.13 1.07 -2.88
C ASP A 7 -6.28 2.56 -3.10
N PHE A 8 -6.92 3.23 -2.14
CA PHE A 8 -7.22 4.65 -2.21
C PHE A 8 -6.39 5.40 -1.17
N TRP A 9 -5.67 6.43 -1.59
CA TRP A 9 -4.75 7.19 -0.74
C TRP A 9 -5.13 8.67 -0.73
N ASP A 10 -5.20 9.25 0.47
CA ASP A 10 -5.28 10.69 0.65
C ASP A 10 -3.86 11.25 0.59
N ARG A 11 -3.53 11.96 -0.49
CA ARG A 11 -2.20 12.55 -0.69
C ARG A 11 -1.90 13.71 0.27
N ASN A 12 -2.92 14.43 0.73
CA ASN A 12 -2.74 15.54 1.66
C ASN A 12 -2.41 15.03 3.07
N LYS A 13 -2.95 13.86 3.44
CA LYS A 13 -2.71 13.22 4.74
C LYS A 13 -1.71 12.08 4.70
N LEU A 14 -1.21 11.72 3.52
CA LEU A 14 -0.34 10.56 3.25
C LEU A 14 -0.85 9.27 3.91
N LYS A 15 -2.17 9.06 3.86
CA LYS A 15 -2.84 7.94 4.53
C LYS A 15 -3.72 7.18 3.56
N LYS A 16 -3.65 5.85 3.67
CA LYS A 16 -4.59 4.95 3.00
C LYS A 16 -6.00 5.17 3.55
N MET A 17 -6.94 5.51 2.69
CA MET A 17 -8.33 5.81 3.05
C MET A 17 -9.14 4.53 3.30
N ASN A 18 -8.87 3.45 2.58
CA ASN A 18 -9.47 2.15 2.80
C ASN A 18 -8.73 1.39 3.92
N THR A 19 -9.13 1.61 5.17
CA THR A 19 -8.51 0.99 6.36
C THR A 19 -8.84 -0.50 6.53
N GLU A 20 -9.94 -0.98 5.96
CA GLU A 20 -10.40 -2.38 6.10
C GLU A 20 -9.71 -3.37 5.13
N GLY A 21 -8.71 -2.91 4.36
CA GLY A 21 -7.97 -3.71 3.39
C GLY A 21 -8.16 -3.23 1.94
N THR A 22 -7.52 -3.93 1.00
CA THR A 22 -7.61 -3.60 -0.43
C THR A 22 -9.03 -3.81 -0.95
N VAL A 23 -9.61 -2.76 -1.54
CA VAL A 23 -10.97 -2.81 -2.09
C VAL A 23 -10.92 -3.69 -3.33
N THR A 24 -11.69 -4.76 -3.34
CA THR A 24 -11.81 -5.61 -4.53
C THR A 24 -12.82 -4.98 -5.47
N ALA A 25 -12.43 -4.75 -6.72
CA ALA A 25 -13.35 -4.28 -7.75
C ALA A 25 -14.52 -5.28 -7.90
N SER A 26 -15.69 -4.79 -8.28
CA SER A 26 -16.88 -5.61 -8.50
C SER A 26 -16.79 -6.36 -9.83
N ARG A 27 -15.91 -5.91 -10.73
CA ARG A 27 -15.77 -6.37 -12.11
C ARG A 27 -14.28 -6.38 -12.46
N VAL A 28 -13.92 -7.05 -13.57
CA VAL A 28 -12.53 -7.06 -14.04
C VAL A 28 -12.14 -5.68 -14.52
N VAL A 29 -11.12 -5.10 -13.90
CA VAL A 29 -10.64 -3.76 -14.25
C VAL A 29 -9.81 -3.84 -15.53
N VAL A 30 -10.32 -3.27 -16.60
CA VAL A 30 -9.59 -3.07 -17.87
C VAL A 30 -9.27 -1.60 -18.07
N GLY A 31 -10.25 -0.72 -17.80
CA GLY A 31 -10.09 0.72 -17.76
C GLY A 31 -10.46 1.29 -16.39
N TYR A 32 -9.89 2.44 -16.06
CA TYR A 32 -10.19 3.19 -14.85
C TYR A 32 -10.05 4.68 -15.11
N ASP A 33 -10.83 5.50 -14.40
CA ASP A 33 -10.78 6.95 -14.54
C ASP A 33 -11.35 7.66 -13.29
N TRP A 34 -10.88 8.88 -13.01
CA TRP A 34 -11.39 9.71 -11.92
C TRP A 34 -12.42 10.71 -12.45
N SER A 35 -13.49 10.93 -11.69
CA SER A 35 -14.42 12.01 -12.01
C SER A 35 -13.73 13.37 -11.91
N PRO A 36 -14.15 14.37 -12.70
CA PRO A 36 -13.53 15.70 -12.69
C PRO A 36 -13.60 16.40 -11.32
N ASP A 37 -14.61 16.05 -10.50
CA ASP A 37 -14.76 16.55 -9.14
C ASP A 37 -13.94 15.78 -8.09
N SER A 38 -13.14 14.79 -8.50
CA SER A 38 -12.32 13.91 -7.66
C SER A 38 -13.10 13.13 -6.58
N ARG A 39 -14.42 12.98 -6.72
CA ARG A 39 -15.27 12.31 -5.71
C ARG A 39 -15.67 10.89 -6.07
N GLN A 40 -15.54 10.51 -7.33
CA GLN A 40 -15.96 9.23 -7.85
C GLN A 40 -14.83 8.61 -8.66
N PHE A 41 -14.75 7.29 -8.58
CA PHE A 41 -13.77 6.50 -9.29
C PHE A 41 -14.48 5.48 -10.16
N LEU A 42 -14.24 5.55 -11.47
CA LEU A 42 -14.84 4.67 -12.45
C LEU A 42 -13.90 3.50 -12.74
N VAL A 43 -14.48 2.32 -12.82
CA VAL A 43 -13.86 1.08 -13.25
C VAL A 43 -14.68 0.52 -14.40
N SER A 44 -14.03 0.07 -15.47
CA SER A 44 -14.70 -0.51 -16.62
C SER A 44 -14.05 -1.79 -17.11
N THR A 45 -14.87 -2.67 -17.66
CA THR A 45 -14.49 -3.90 -18.35
C THR A 45 -14.77 -3.71 -19.84
N THR A 46 -13.70 -3.58 -20.64
CA THR A 46 -13.80 -3.21 -22.06
C THR A 46 -13.29 -4.28 -23.02
N ALA A 47 -13.95 -4.40 -24.16
CA ALA A 47 -13.54 -5.18 -25.32
C ALA A 47 -12.56 -4.34 -26.18
N PRO A 48 -11.61 -4.96 -26.90
CA PRO A 48 -11.44 -6.40 -27.14
C PRO A 48 -10.62 -7.12 -26.06
N ARG A 49 -10.11 -6.40 -25.05
CA ARG A 49 -9.26 -7.00 -24.03
C ARG A 49 -10.04 -7.99 -23.16
N MET A 50 -11.30 -7.68 -22.87
CA MET A 50 -12.24 -8.57 -22.22
C MET A 50 -13.56 -8.57 -22.97
N ASN A 51 -13.97 -9.74 -23.47
CA ASN A 51 -15.19 -9.90 -24.30
C ASN A 51 -16.38 -10.46 -23.49
N VAL A 52 -16.25 -10.55 -22.17
CA VAL A 52 -17.26 -11.10 -21.27
C VAL A 52 -17.45 -10.13 -20.11
N GLU A 53 -18.69 -10.00 -19.63
CA GLU A 53 -19.05 -9.10 -18.52
C GLU A 53 -18.64 -7.64 -18.76
N ASN A 54 -18.75 -7.15 -19.99
CA ASN A 54 -18.51 -5.76 -20.33
C ASN A 54 -19.47 -4.81 -19.56
N GLY A 55 -19.00 -3.60 -19.28
CA GLY A 55 -19.73 -2.63 -18.46
C GLY A 55 -18.82 -1.83 -17.55
N LEU A 56 -19.43 -1.09 -16.61
CA LEU A 56 -18.73 -0.18 -15.71
C LEU A 56 -19.33 -0.20 -14.30
N ALA A 57 -18.49 0.14 -13.32
CA ALA A 57 -18.87 0.34 -11.93
C ALA A 57 -18.23 1.62 -11.40
N VAL A 58 -18.98 2.40 -10.65
CA VAL A 58 -18.54 3.68 -10.07
C VAL A 58 -18.47 3.54 -8.56
N TYR A 59 -17.33 3.90 -7.99
CA TYR A 59 -17.02 3.92 -6.57
C TYR A 59 -16.94 5.35 -6.08
N LYS A 60 -17.04 5.56 -4.77
CA LYS A 60 -16.67 6.83 -4.16
C LYS A 60 -15.16 6.95 -4.04
N TYR A 61 -14.67 8.17 -3.82
CA TYR A 61 -13.25 8.48 -3.65
C TYR A 61 -12.54 7.70 -2.54
N ASN A 62 -13.28 7.27 -1.52
CA ASN A 62 -12.78 6.47 -0.40
C ASN A 62 -12.82 4.96 -0.67
N GLY A 63 -13.23 4.54 -1.87
CA GLY A 63 -13.40 3.14 -2.25
C GLY A 63 -14.74 2.53 -1.80
N ASP A 64 -15.59 3.29 -1.10
CA ASP A 64 -16.94 2.85 -0.76
C ASP A 64 -17.78 2.68 -2.04
N GLY A 65 -18.36 1.50 -2.21
CA GLY A 65 -19.19 1.22 -3.37
C GLY A 65 -19.24 -0.26 -3.73
N PRO A 66 -19.67 -0.59 -4.96
CA PRO A 66 -20.04 0.34 -6.03
C PRO A 66 -21.32 1.14 -5.73
N VAL A 67 -21.33 2.43 -6.09
CA VAL A 67 -22.50 3.34 -6.02
C VAL A 67 -23.43 3.11 -7.18
N LYS A 68 -22.86 2.83 -8.36
CA LYS A 68 -23.60 2.55 -9.59
C LYS A 68 -22.87 1.49 -10.38
N THR A 69 -23.63 0.55 -10.92
CA THR A 69 -23.13 -0.46 -11.84
C THR A 69 -23.98 -0.42 -13.10
N MET A 70 -23.35 -0.56 -14.26
CA MET A 70 -24.02 -0.66 -15.55
C MET A 70 -23.41 -1.80 -16.34
N ASP A 71 -24.27 -2.73 -16.75
CA ASP A 71 -23.90 -3.84 -17.62
C ASP A 71 -24.15 -3.43 -19.07
N ILE A 72 -23.15 -3.61 -19.93
CA ILE A 72 -23.20 -3.20 -21.32
C ILE A 72 -22.70 -4.38 -22.15
N GLY A 73 -23.49 -4.82 -23.14
CA GLY A 73 -23.16 -6.02 -23.92
C GLY A 73 -21.76 -5.98 -24.55
N THR A 74 -21.41 -4.86 -25.19
CA THR A 74 -20.05 -4.64 -25.70
C THR A 74 -19.64 -3.20 -25.41
N LEU A 75 -18.68 -3.04 -24.51
CA LEU A 75 -18.15 -1.74 -24.11
C LEU A 75 -16.73 -1.59 -24.65
N TYR A 76 -16.47 -0.57 -25.45
CA TYR A 76 -15.12 -0.31 -25.97
C TYR A 76 -14.31 0.65 -25.09
N GLN A 77 -14.97 1.65 -24.52
CA GLN A 77 -14.34 2.67 -23.69
C GLN A 77 -15.36 3.28 -22.72
N ALA A 78 -14.89 3.71 -21.55
CA ALA A 78 -15.66 4.52 -20.61
C ALA A 78 -14.71 5.51 -19.94
N ASN A 79 -14.95 6.82 -20.15
CA ASN A 79 -14.23 7.90 -19.48
C ASN A 79 -15.24 8.93 -18.97
N TRP A 80 -14.79 9.77 -18.05
CA TRP A 80 -15.56 10.95 -17.68
C TRP A 80 -15.45 12.05 -18.74
N ILE A 81 -16.46 12.92 -18.79
CA ILE A 81 -16.36 14.16 -19.56
C ILE A 81 -15.42 15.10 -18.78
N PRO A 82 -14.30 15.55 -19.38
CA PRO A 82 -13.39 16.46 -18.71
C PRO A 82 -14.07 17.80 -18.47
N SER A 83 -13.67 18.47 -17.39
CA SER A 83 -14.19 19.79 -17.02
C SER A 83 -13.03 20.70 -16.62
N ASN A 84 -13.29 22.01 -16.60
CA ASN A 84 -12.30 23.03 -16.30
C ASN A 84 -11.85 22.94 -14.83
N VAL A 85 -10.56 23.18 -14.58
CA VAL A 85 -9.97 23.12 -13.24
C VAL A 85 -10.64 24.10 -12.25
N SER A 86 -11.18 25.21 -12.73
CA SER A 86 -11.88 26.19 -11.90
C SER A 86 -13.31 25.80 -11.52
N GLU A 87 -13.90 24.79 -12.16
CA GLU A 87 -15.30 24.41 -11.96
C GLU A 87 -15.52 23.65 -10.65
N TYR A 88 -14.52 22.85 -10.24
CA TYR A 88 -14.58 22.05 -9.02
C TYR A 88 -13.55 22.56 -8.00
N PRO A 89 -13.97 23.33 -6.98
CA PRO A 89 -13.06 23.77 -5.93
C PRO A 89 -12.60 22.58 -5.07
N ASP A 90 -11.40 22.69 -4.49
CA ASP A 90 -10.95 21.71 -3.50
C ASP A 90 -11.89 21.73 -2.28
N ARG A 91 -12.39 20.55 -1.91
CA ARG A 91 -13.38 20.38 -0.86
C ARG A 91 -12.85 19.39 0.17
N PRO A 92 -13.09 19.65 1.46
CA PRO A 92 -12.70 18.70 2.49
C PRO A 92 -13.38 17.34 2.26
N ALA A 93 -12.73 16.28 2.75
CA ALA A 93 -13.28 14.94 2.72
C ALA A 93 -14.71 14.94 3.30
N THR A 94 -15.62 14.25 2.59
CA THR A 94 -17.01 14.13 3.04
C THR A 94 -17.01 13.45 4.42
N PRO A 95 -17.77 13.96 5.41
CA PRO A 95 -17.85 13.34 6.71
C PRO A 95 -18.22 11.87 6.58
N VAL A 96 -17.39 10.99 7.14
CA VAL A 96 -17.67 9.55 7.15
C VAL A 96 -18.97 9.37 7.92
N LYS A 97 -20.04 8.96 7.24
CA LYS A 97 -21.23 8.48 7.93
C LYS A 97 -20.76 7.32 8.79
N LYS A 98 -20.75 7.48 10.11
CA LYS A 98 -20.56 6.34 11.03
C LYS A 98 -21.55 5.29 10.55
N LYS A 99 -21.05 4.18 9.99
CA LYS A 99 -21.90 3.02 9.71
C LYS A 99 -22.55 2.72 11.06
N LYS A 100 -23.82 3.08 11.25
CA LYS A 100 -24.59 2.55 12.36
C LYS A 100 -24.42 1.05 12.17
N LYS A 101 -23.77 0.38 13.12
CA LYS A 101 -23.90 -1.07 13.24
C LYS A 101 -25.40 -1.27 13.35
N GLN A 102 -26.06 -1.55 12.22
CA GLN A 102 -27.38 -2.11 12.26
C GLN A 102 -27.14 -3.44 12.95
N ALA A 103 -27.52 -3.48 14.23
CA ALA A 103 -27.68 -4.71 14.96
C ALA A 103 -28.66 -5.54 14.12
N GLN A 104 -28.12 -6.41 13.28
CA GLN A 104 -28.84 -7.57 12.80
C GLN A 104 -28.90 -8.56 13.97
N ASN A 105 -29.65 -8.17 15.01
CA ASN A 105 -30.37 -9.09 15.86
C ASN A 105 -31.77 -9.21 15.24
N ALA A 106 -31.84 -9.99 14.17
CA ALA A 106 -33.06 -10.71 13.84
C ALA A 106 -32.65 -12.18 13.97
N GLU A 107 -33.09 -12.81 15.06
CA GLU A 107 -32.97 -14.24 15.29
C GLU A 107 -33.54 -14.99 14.08
N VAL A 108 -32.64 -15.56 13.29
CA VAL A 108 -32.88 -16.87 12.69
C VAL A 108 -31.83 -17.77 13.30
N LYS A 109 -32.27 -18.65 14.20
CA LYS A 109 -31.48 -19.79 14.67
C LYS A 109 -31.03 -20.58 13.44
N GLN A 110 -29.79 -20.39 13.02
CA GLN A 110 -29.04 -21.41 12.31
C GLN A 110 -27.90 -21.84 13.21
N GLU A 111 -27.93 -23.12 13.54
CA GLU A 111 -26.98 -23.82 14.38
C GLU A 111 -25.55 -23.54 13.91
N THR A 112 -24.71 -23.20 14.87
CA THR A 112 -23.28 -23.00 14.70
C THR A 112 -22.61 -24.30 14.26
N ALA A 113 -22.39 -24.46 12.95
CA ALA A 113 -21.43 -25.41 12.43
C ALA A 113 -20.03 -24.77 12.43
N ALA A 114 -19.10 -25.39 13.18
CA ALA A 114 -17.69 -25.02 13.20
C ALA A 114 -17.10 -24.90 11.77
N PRO A 115 -16.14 -23.99 11.52
CA PRO A 115 -15.59 -23.79 10.18
C PRO A 115 -14.90 -25.08 9.70
N LYS A 116 -15.46 -25.70 8.66
CA LYS A 116 -14.83 -26.84 7.99
C LYS A 116 -13.54 -26.35 7.34
N THR A 117 -12.41 -26.85 7.84
CA THR A 117 -11.11 -26.64 7.22
C THR A 117 -11.15 -27.19 5.79
N VAL A 118 -10.84 -26.32 4.84
CA VAL A 118 -10.84 -26.66 3.41
C VAL A 118 -9.80 -27.75 3.18
N GLY A 119 -10.25 -28.91 2.68
CA GLY A 119 -9.43 -30.10 2.53
C GLY A 119 -8.16 -29.85 1.72
N ARG A 120 -7.00 -30.09 2.35
CA ARG A 120 -5.69 -30.11 1.71
C ARG A 120 -5.67 -31.17 0.60
N TYR A 121 -5.32 -30.77 -0.63
CA TYR A 121 -5.22 -31.68 -1.77
C TYR A 121 -4.24 -32.83 -1.51
N VAL A 122 -4.72 -34.07 -1.63
CA VAL A 122 -3.91 -35.28 -1.50
C VAL A 122 -3.56 -35.81 -2.90
N PRO A 123 -2.26 -35.90 -3.25
CA PRO A 123 -1.83 -36.37 -4.55
C PRO A 123 -2.30 -37.82 -4.79
N PRO A 124 -2.58 -38.20 -6.05
CA PRO A 124 -3.20 -39.48 -6.40
C PRO A 124 -2.55 -40.72 -5.76
N SER A 125 -1.21 -40.74 -5.65
CA SER A 125 -0.45 -41.86 -5.09
C SER A 125 -0.64 -42.08 -3.56
N ALA A 126 -1.33 -41.17 -2.87
CA ALA A 126 -1.51 -41.22 -1.41
C ALA A 126 -2.98 -41.39 -0.98
N ARG A 127 -3.91 -41.57 -1.93
CA ARG A 127 -5.31 -41.87 -1.62
C ARG A 127 -5.42 -43.35 -1.23
N GLY A 128 -5.79 -43.64 0.03
CA GLY A 128 -6.01 -45.01 0.51
C GLY A 128 -5.13 -45.46 1.69
N ARG A 129 -4.14 -44.66 2.11
CA ARG A 129 -3.46 -44.91 3.40
C ARG A 129 -4.25 -44.21 4.52
N SER A 130 -5.01 -45.00 5.27
CA SER A 130 -5.66 -44.60 6.52
C SER A 130 -4.59 -44.13 7.53
N GLY A 131 -4.68 -42.86 7.96
CA GLY A 131 -3.75 -42.24 8.90
C GLY A 131 -3.21 -40.89 8.40
N GLY A 132 -3.94 -39.81 8.71
CA GLY A 132 -3.56 -38.44 8.35
C GLY A 132 -2.37 -37.94 9.17
N MET A 133 -1.15 -38.32 8.79
CA MET A 133 0.07 -37.75 9.39
C MET A 133 0.26 -36.32 8.86
N SER A 134 0.37 -35.35 9.76
CA SER A 134 0.57 -33.92 9.42
C SER A 134 1.84 -33.73 8.59
N LEU A 135 1.92 -32.64 7.80
CA LEU A 135 3.15 -32.26 7.10
C LEU A 135 4.32 -32.12 8.10
N ALA A 136 4.05 -31.61 9.30
CA ALA A 136 5.05 -31.47 10.36
C ALA A 136 5.57 -32.83 10.85
N ASP A 137 4.68 -33.83 10.93
CA ASP A 137 5.03 -35.19 11.34
C ASP A 137 5.82 -35.93 10.25
N ARG A 138 5.50 -35.71 8.97
CA ARG A 138 6.31 -36.23 7.85
C ARG A 138 7.71 -35.63 7.83
N MET A 139 7.85 -34.33 8.09
CA MET A 139 9.15 -33.66 8.16
C MET A 139 9.99 -34.16 9.35
N ARG A 140 9.36 -34.51 10.49
CA ARG A 140 10.04 -35.16 11.61
C ARG A 140 10.48 -36.58 11.28
N ALA A 141 9.58 -37.39 10.70
CA ALA A 141 9.89 -38.77 10.32
C ALA A 141 11.03 -38.85 9.28
N GLU A 142 11.09 -37.92 8.32
CA GLU A 142 12.20 -37.86 7.35
C GLU A 142 13.53 -37.44 8.01
N LYS A 143 13.47 -36.56 9.01
CA LYS A 143 14.64 -36.13 9.78
C LYS A 143 15.17 -37.23 10.70
N GLU A 144 14.28 -38.01 11.31
CA GLU A 144 14.63 -39.16 12.15
C GLU A 144 15.12 -40.34 11.31
N ALA A 145 14.54 -40.60 10.13
CA ALA A 145 15.03 -41.60 9.19
C ALA A 145 16.44 -41.27 8.65
N LYS A 146 16.76 -39.98 8.47
CA LYS A 146 18.12 -39.53 8.14
C LYS A 146 19.09 -39.58 9.33
N SER A 147 18.59 -39.63 10.56
CA SER A 147 19.41 -39.72 11.78
C SER A 147 19.67 -41.16 12.22
N ALA A 148 18.85 -42.14 11.79
CA ALA A 148 19.01 -43.56 12.12
C ALA A 148 19.90 -44.34 11.13
N SER A 149 20.31 -43.71 10.02
CA SER A 149 21.32 -44.24 9.11
C SER A 149 22.66 -43.56 9.39
N SER A 150 23.43 -44.14 10.30
CA SER A 150 24.84 -43.81 10.49
C SER A 150 25.62 -44.15 9.22
N GLY A 151 26.00 -43.12 8.46
CA GLY A 151 26.90 -43.27 7.31
C GLY A 151 27.08 -41.98 6.53
N ALA A 152 28.28 -41.39 6.63
CA ALA A 152 28.71 -40.14 6.01
C ALA A 152 28.23 -39.89 4.55
N PRO A 153 28.00 -38.62 4.13
CA PRO A 153 27.54 -38.32 2.79
C PRO A 153 28.60 -38.67 1.73
N ARG A 154 28.41 -39.77 1.01
CA ARG A 154 29.16 -40.07 -0.21
C ARG A 154 28.72 -39.11 -1.32
N LYS A 155 29.67 -38.31 -1.81
CA LYS A 155 29.52 -37.53 -3.04
C LYS A 155 29.30 -38.50 -4.22
N VAL A 156 28.17 -38.40 -4.90
CA VAL A 156 27.94 -39.15 -6.14
C VAL A 156 28.65 -38.41 -7.27
N ASN A 157 29.78 -38.96 -7.71
CA ASN A 157 30.51 -38.49 -8.87
C ASN A 157 29.75 -38.91 -10.14
N LYS A 158 29.48 -37.95 -11.02
CA LYS A 158 28.75 -38.17 -12.28
C LYS A 158 29.69 -38.75 -13.34
N ASN A 159 30.24 -39.94 -13.12
CA ASN A 159 30.86 -40.73 -14.18
C ASN A 159 31.15 -42.14 -13.66
N GLU A 160 30.23 -43.09 -13.85
CA GLU A 160 30.47 -44.54 -13.97
C GLU A 160 29.14 -45.28 -13.81
N GLY A 161 28.71 -45.97 -14.88
CA GLY A 161 27.45 -46.70 -14.91
C GLY A 161 26.97 -47.03 -16.32
N ALA A 162 27.91 -47.39 -17.21
CA ALA A 162 27.60 -48.13 -18.43
C ALA A 162 28.22 -49.52 -18.27
N ARG A 163 27.49 -50.56 -18.70
CA ARG A 163 27.68 -52.03 -18.55
C ARG A 163 26.75 -52.56 -17.44
N MET A 164 25.71 -53.36 -17.67
CA MET A 164 25.38 -54.36 -18.69
C MET A 164 23.84 -54.50 -18.84
N MET A 165 23.35 -54.69 -20.07
CA MET A 165 22.40 -55.74 -20.54
C MET A 165 21.62 -55.26 -21.79
N GLY A 166 21.73 -56.02 -22.88
CA GLY A 166 20.72 -56.09 -23.95
C GLY A 166 20.95 -55.23 -25.20
N ALA A 167 21.48 -55.85 -26.25
CA ALA A 167 21.55 -55.31 -27.61
C ALA A 167 20.17 -55.33 -28.31
N ALA A 168 19.83 -54.24 -29.03
CA ALA A 168 19.19 -54.27 -30.36
C ALA A 168 18.89 -52.84 -30.86
N SER A 169 19.56 -52.48 -31.95
CA SER A 169 19.09 -51.75 -33.14
C SER A 169 18.25 -50.46 -33.04
N GLY A 170 18.72 -49.40 -33.72
CA GLY A 170 17.86 -48.44 -34.42
C GLY A 170 17.80 -47.01 -33.87
N LYS A 171 18.85 -46.21 -34.07
CA LYS A 171 18.72 -44.74 -34.08
C LYS A 171 18.32 -44.29 -35.49
N ASN A 172 17.04 -44.00 -35.68
CA ASN A 172 16.61 -43.16 -36.81
C ASN A 172 16.73 -41.70 -36.39
N VAL A 173 17.68 -40.99 -36.97
CA VAL A 173 17.72 -39.52 -36.98
C VAL A 173 17.55 -39.10 -38.45
N PRO A 174 16.62 -38.18 -38.79
CA PRO A 174 16.41 -37.78 -40.17
C PRO A 174 17.63 -37.04 -40.74
N VAL A 175 17.93 -37.31 -42.00
CA VAL A 175 18.97 -36.65 -42.81
C VAL A 175 18.66 -35.14 -42.91
N GLY A 176 19.61 -34.28 -42.52
CA GLY A 176 19.55 -32.84 -42.82
C GLY A 176 20.00 -31.83 -41.75
N MET A 177 20.39 -32.23 -40.53
CA MET A 177 20.86 -31.30 -39.51
C MET A 177 22.21 -31.71 -38.92
N SER A 178 23.28 -31.19 -39.50
CA SER A 178 24.59 -31.11 -38.84
C SER A 178 25.14 -29.70 -38.97
N ALA A 179 24.97 -28.90 -37.93
CA ALA A 179 25.93 -27.90 -37.44
C ALA A 179 25.38 -27.25 -36.16
N ASP A 180 26.27 -26.99 -35.20
CA ASP A 180 26.13 -25.95 -34.17
C ASP A 180 25.36 -26.20 -32.86
N ALA A 181 25.34 -27.45 -32.37
CA ALA A 181 24.99 -27.70 -30.95
C ALA A 181 25.94 -26.96 -29.96
N SER A 182 27.17 -26.65 -30.37
CA SER A 182 28.17 -25.93 -29.56
C SER A 182 28.00 -24.41 -29.57
N ALA A 183 27.45 -23.82 -30.64
CA ALA A 183 27.14 -22.39 -30.72
C ALA A 183 25.90 -22.04 -29.89
N TYR A 184 24.87 -22.91 -29.93
CA TYR A 184 23.65 -22.77 -29.14
C TYR A 184 23.91 -22.79 -27.61
N GLU A 185 24.81 -23.65 -27.14
CA GLU A 185 25.20 -23.69 -25.71
C GLU A 185 26.05 -22.48 -25.29
N LYS A 186 26.88 -21.92 -26.18
CA LYS A 186 27.62 -20.67 -25.91
C LYS A 186 26.68 -19.46 -25.83
N GLU A 187 25.70 -19.36 -26.73
CA GLU A 187 24.70 -18.28 -26.73
C GLU A 187 23.81 -18.34 -25.48
N LYS A 188 23.38 -19.54 -25.07
CA LYS A 188 22.58 -19.75 -23.85
C LYS A 188 23.32 -19.37 -22.57
N LYS A 189 24.64 -19.61 -22.50
CA LYS A 189 25.47 -19.18 -21.37
C LYS A 189 25.69 -17.66 -21.36
N ALA A 190 25.85 -17.03 -22.53
CA ALA A 190 25.97 -15.57 -22.65
C ALA A 190 24.66 -14.85 -22.23
N LYS A 191 23.49 -15.35 -22.66
CA LYS A 191 22.18 -14.82 -22.25
C LYS A 191 21.96 -14.91 -20.73
N LYS A 192 22.31 -16.04 -20.10
CA LYS A 192 22.22 -16.19 -18.63
C LYS A 192 23.18 -15.26 -17.88
N ALA A 193 24.37 -14.98 -18.42
CA ALA A 193 25.32 -14.05 -17.82
C ALA A 193 24.84 -12.59 -17.92
N ALA A 194 24.21 -12.21 -19.03
CA ALA A 194 23.61 -10.88 -19.22
C ALA A 194 22.40 -10.66 -18.28
N GLU A 195 21.51 -11.65 -18.17
CA GLU A 195 20.34 -11.60 -17.28
C GLU A 195 20.75 -11.47 -15.80
N LYS A 196 21.83 -12.16 -15.39
CA LYS A 196 22.38 -12.04 -14.04
C LYS A 196 22.95 -10.65 -13.75
N LYS A 197 23.58 -10.00 -14.75
CA LYS A 197 24.09 -8.62 -14.61
C LYS A 197 22.97 -7.59 -14.54
N GLU A 198 21.93 -7.72 -15.37
CA GLU A 198 20.75 -6.85 -15.32
C GLU A 198 20.02 -6.98 -13.97
N ARG A 199 19.81 -8.21 -13.48
CA ARG A 199 19.19 -8.44 -12.17
C ARG A 199 19.99 -7.84 -11.01
N ALA A 200 21.33 -7.86 -11.09
CA ALA A 200 22.19 -7.22 -10.09
C ALA A 200 22.11 -5.68 -10.15
N ARG A 201 21.96 -5.10 -11.34
CA ARG A 201 21.80 -3.65 -11.54
C ARG A 201 20.45 -3.16 -11.04
N LEU A 202 19.37 -3.89 -11.33
CA LEU A 202 18.03 -3.61 -10.84
C LEU A 202 17.97 -3.66 -9.31
N LYS A 203 18.63 -4.64 -8.69
CA LYS A 203 18.69 -4.75 -7.22
C LYS A 203 19.41 -3.57 -6.57
N LYS A 204 20.52 -3.09 -7.17
CA LYS A 204 21.22 -1.89 -6.69
C LYS A 204 20.38 -0.61 -6.83
N LEU A 205 19.63 -0.48 -7.92
CA LEU A 205 18.73 0.66 -8.13
C LEU A 205 17.55 0.66 -7.15
N GLU A 206 17.06 -0.53 -6.80
CA GLU A 206 15.99 -0.71 -5.80
C GLU A 206 16.49 -0.38 -4.38
N GLU A 207 17.70 -0.84 -4.03
CA GLU A 207 18.37 -0.49 -2.76
C GLU A 207 18.65 1.03 -2.65
N GLU A 208 19.08 1.69 -3.75
CA GLU A 208 19.30 3.15 -3.77
C GLU A 208 17.99 3.94 -3.64
N LYS A 209 16.91 3.48 -4.28
CA LYS A 209 15.58 4.10 -4.14
C LYS A 209 15.04 3.95 -2.73
N ALA A 210 15.16 2.76 -2.14
CA ALA A 210 14.74 2.52 -0.76
C ALA A 210 15.53 3.40 0.24
N ALA A 211 16.84 3.60 0.02
CA ALA A 211 17.65 4.49 0.85
C ALA A 211 17.23 5.97 0.73
N LYS A 212 16.89 6.44 -0.48
CA LYS A 212 16.40 7.81 -0.69
C LYS A 212 15.01 8.04 -0.08
N GLU A 213 14.11 7.06 -0.22
CA GLU A 213 12.77 7.12 0.35
C GLU A 213 12.79 7.09 1.89
N ALA A 214 13.69 6.30 2.49
CA ALA A 214 13.92 6.31 3.93
C ALA A 214 14.47 7.66 4.43
N ALA A 215 15.44 8.26 3.73
CA ALA A 215 15.98 9.57 4.08
C ALA A 215 14.95 10.70 3.93
N GLU A 216 14.09 10.63 2.91
CA GLU A 216 13.01 11.60 2.71
C GLU A 216 11.91 11.46 3.79
N ALA A 217 11.57 10.24 4.18
CA ALA A 217 10.64 9.97 5.28
C ALA A 217 11.17 10.48 6.62
N GLU A 218 12.46 10.30 6.91
CA GLU A 218 13.09 10.84 8.12
C GLU A 218 13.11 12.37 8.12
N ALA A 219 13.40 13.01 6.98
CA ALA A 219 13.37 14.47 6.84
C ALA A 219 11.95 15.04 7.01
N LEU A 220 10.93 14.36 6.51
CA LEU A 220 9.53 14.76 6.70
C LEU A 220 9.11 14.62 8.16
N ALA A 221 9.48 13.52 8.83
CA ALA A 221 9.20 13.31 10.25
C ALA A 221 9.86 14.38 11.14
N GLN A 222 11.10 14.79 10.83
CA GLN A 222 11.76 15.89 11.54
C GLN A 222 11.07 17.24 11.33
N LYS A 223 10.61 17.54 10.09
CA LYS A 223 9.83 18.76 9.81
C LYS A 223 8.48 18.76 10.51
N GLU A 224 7.79 17.63 10.55
CA GLU A 224 6.52 17.49 11.28
C GLU A 224 6.71 17.62 12.79
N ALA A 225 7.78 17.03 13.35
CA ALA A 225 8.13 17.19 14.76
C ALA A 225 8.44 18.65 15.11
N GLN A 226 9.20 19.37 14.27
CA GLN A 226 9.46 20.80 14.46
C GLN A 226 8.19 21.64 14.38
N LYS A 227 7.31 21.35 13.41
CA LYS A 227 6.01 22.04 13.26
C LYS A 227 5.08 21.77 14.44
N ALA A 228 5.07 20.54 14.97
CA ALA A 228 4.31 20.17 16.16
C ALA A 228 4.83 20.90 17.42
N LEU A 229 6.15 21.05 17.55
CA LEU A 229 6.79 21.76 18.65
C LEU A 229 6.55 23.28 18.57
N GLU A 230 6.52 23.85 17.36
CA GLU A 230 6.13 25.25 17.12
C GLU A 230 4.65 25.49 17.45
N LEU A 231 3.76 24.56 17.09
CA LEU A 231 2.33 24.64 17.40
C LEU A 231 2.07 24.48 18.91
N ALA A 232 2.80 23.59 19.59
CA ALA A 232 2.74 23.44 21.05
C ALA A 232 3.21 24.70 21.78
N ASN A 233 4.22 25.40 21.26
CA ASN A 233 4.70 26.66 21.84
C ASN A 233 3.72 27.84 21.61
N LYS A 234 2.90 27.80 20.56
CA LYS A 234 1.81 28.76 20.35
C LYS A 234 0.62 28.49 21.30
N ASN A 235 0.43 27.23 21.69
CA ASN A 235 -0.67 26.77 22.55
C ASN A 235 -0.30 26.60 24.03
N ASP A 236 0.82 27.16 24.51
CA ASP A 236 1.16 27.15 25.94
C ASP A 236 0.64 28.45 26.60
N PRO A 237 -0.62 28.48 27.09
CA PRO A 237 -1.28 29.69 27.60
C PRO A 237 -0.49 30.32 28.75
N VAL A 238 0.22 29.51 29.55
CA VAL A 238 1.04 29.96 30.69
C VAL A 238 2.21 30.83 30.22
N LYS A 239 2.91 30.45 29.14
CA LYS A 239 4.04 31.22 28.62
C LYS A 239 3.59 32.49 27.92
N ARG A 240 2.44 32.45 27.23
CA ARG A 240 1.84 33.63 26.59
C ARG A 240 1.37 34.64 27.64
N ALA A 241 0.67 34.19 28.68
CA ALA A 241 0.27 35.03 29.81
C ALA A 241 1.46 35.69 30.52
N LYS A 242 2.58 34.98 30.73
CA LYS A 242 3.81 35.57 31.31
C LYS A 242 4.42 36.66 30.42
N LYS A 243 4.43 36.47 29.10
CA LYS A 243 4.91 37.48 28.15
C LYS A 243 4.01 38.71 28.12
N ILE A 244 2.70 38.52 28.07
CA ILE A 244 1.71 39.61 28.10
C ILE A 244 1.85 40.43 29.39
N ASN A 245 1.93 39.77 30.55
CA ASN A 245 2.15 40.44 31.84
C ASN A 245 3.46 41.26 31.89
N LYS A 246 4.53 40.81 31.22
CA LYS A 246 5.78 41.57 31.13
C LYS A 246 5.62 42.84 30.29
N ILE A 247 4.84 42.77 29.20
CA ILE A 247 4.55 43.92 28.34
C ILE A 247 3.65 44.93 29.05
N LEU A 248 2.64 44.46 29.79
CA LEU A 248 1.77 45.34 30.61
C LEU A 248 2.58 46.13 31.66
N LYS A 249 3.55 45.50 32.33
CA LYS A 249 4.46 46.21 33.25
C LYS A 249 5.29 47.29 32.56
N GLN A 250 5.78 47.03 31.35
CA GLN A 250 6.53 48.03 30.57
C GLN A 250 5.62 49.18 30.14
N ILE A 251 4.35 48.90 29.80
CA ILE A 251 3.34 49.91 29.49
C ILE A 251 3.06 50.78 30.73
N ASP A 252 2.91 50.18 31.92
CA ASP A 252 2.72 50.92 33.17
C ASP A 252 3.92 51.82 33.53
N GLU A 253 5.14 51.38 33.24
CA GLU A 253 6.34 52.20 33.37
C GLU A 253 6.39 53.34 32.35
N LEU A 254 5.91 53.12 31.12
CA LEU A 254 5.81 54.16 30.09
C LEU A 254 4.72 55.19 30.41
N LYS A 255 3.61 54.79 31.04
CA LYS A 255 2.55 55.71 31.51
C LYS A 255 3.01 56.69 32.57
N LYS A 256 4.02 56.33 33.37
CA LYS A 256 4.60 57.21 34.41
C LYS A 256 5.53 58.27 33.84
N LYS A 257 5.92 58.18 32.56
CA LYS A 257 6.76 59.18 31.88
C LYS A 257 5.89 60.28 31.26
N PRO A 258 6.37 61.53 31.23
CA PRO A 258 5.62 62.64 30.63
C PRO A 258 5.40 62.41 29.12
N ALA A 259 4.21 62.74 28.64
CA ALA A 259 3.75 62.46 27.27
C ALA A 259 4.66 63.05 26.17
N ASP A 260 5.33 64.18 26.45
CA ASP A 260 6.25 64.84 25.52
C ASP A 260 7.59 64.10 25.32
N SER A 261 7.90 63.12 26.16
CA SER A 261 9.13 62.32 26.06
C SER A 261 8.97 60.98 25.34
N LEU A 262 7.75 60.64 24.89
CA LEU A 262 7.44 59.35 24.27
C LEU A 262 7.58 59.38 22.74
N ASN A 263 8.31 58.38 22.21
CA ASN A 263 8.41 58.11 20.78
C ASN A 263 7.09 57.51 20.24
N ASP A 264 6.84 57.60 18.94
CA ASP A 264 5.59 57.14 18.31
C ASP A 264 5.34 55.64 18.50
N ASP A 265 6.40 54.82 18.48
CA ASP A 265 6.34 53.40 18.83
C ASP A 265 5.91 53.15 20.28
N GLN A 266 6.24 54.06 21.21
CA GLN A 266 5.82 53.96 22.61
C GLN A 266 4.36 54.36 22.79
N LYS A 267 3.89 55.36 22.03
CA LYS A 267 2.46 55.73 21.99
C LYS A 267 1.61 54.59 21.41
N GLN A 268 2.09 53.91 20.37
CA GLN A 268 1.42 52.73 19.83
C GLN A 268 1.35 51.58 20.85
N LYS A 269 2.40 51.36 21.65
CA LYS A 269 2.39 50.36 22.73
C LYS A 269 1.41 50.71 23.86
N LEU A 270 1.19 52.00 24.14
CA LEU A 270 0.13 52.41 25.07
C LEU A 270 -1.27 52.10 24.50
N GLY A 271 -1.46 52.28 23.19
CA GLY A 271 -2.73 51.99 22.51
C GLY A 271 -3.09 50.50 22.40
N THR A 272 -2.12 49.59 22.53
CA THR A 272 -2.38 48.13 22.49
C THR A 272 -2.69 47.52 23.85
N GLU A 273 -2.73 48.33 24.92
CA GLU A 273 -2.95 47.86 26.28
C GLU A 273 -4.28 47.13 26.46
N ASP A 274 -5.38 47.69 25.96
CA ASP A 274 -6.72 47.11 26.13
C ASP A 274 -6.81 45.75 25.41
N ALA A 275 -6.23 45.65 24.21
CA ALA A 275 -6.15 44.40 23.46
C ALA A 275 -5.31 43.34 24.20
N LEU A 276 -4.22 43.73 24.88
CA LEU A 276 -3.39 42.81 25.67
C LEU A 276 -4.11 42.36 26.95
N ARG A 277 -4.93 43.21 27.57
CA ARG A 277 -5.76 42.85 28.73
C ARG A 277 -6.89 41.89 28.33
N GLU A 278 -7.52 42.11 27.18
CA GLU A 278 -8.51 41.18 26.60
C GLU A 278 -7.87 39.84 26.22
N GLU A 279 -6.67 39.84 25.62
CA GLU A 279 -5.95 38.61 25.29
C GLU A 279 -5.57 37.82 26.57
N LEU A 280 -5.20 38.51 27.66
CA LEU A 280 -4.96 37.88 28.96
C LEU A 280 -6.23 37.27 29.54
N ALA A 281 -7.36 38.00 29.50
CA ALA A 281 -8.65 37.50 29.97
C ALA A 281 -9.12 36.27 29.17
N ASN A 282 -8.92 36.26 27.85
CA ASN A 282 -9.27 35.13 26.98
C ASN A 282 -8.36 33.90 27.18
N LEU A 283 -7.15 34.10 27.70
CA LEU A 283 -6.20 33.02 28.02
C LEU A 283 -6.42 32.43 29.43
N SER A 284 -7.47 32.87 30.13
CA SER A 284 -7.89 32.54 31.51
C SER A 284 -7.11 31.39 32.18
N LEU A 285 -6.13 31.80 32.98
CA LEU A 285 -5.39 31.01 33.95
C LEU A 285 -5.32 31.81 35.25
#